data_AF-A0A7C0UQJ1-F1
#
_entry.id   AF-A0A7C0UQJ1-F1
#
_cell.length_a   1.000
_cell.length_b   1.000
_cell.length_c   1.000
_cell.angle_alpha   90.00
_cell.angle_beta   90.00
_cell.angle_gamma   90.00
#
_symmetry.space_group_name_H-M   'P 1'
#
loop_
_entity.id
_entity.type
_entity.pdbx_description
1 polymer ?
#
loop_
_entity_poly.entity_id
_entity_poly.type
_entity_poly.pdbx_seq_one_letter_code
_entity_poly.pdbx_strand_id
1 'polypeptide(L)'
;MHPDTHVVTKKGAKKVSELKEDDEVLTHTGEFKKVIKPLKRKYKGKLLVIKTRGTVPVKLTPEHMVWVIKQTRHKSHYSDGRQVIWWEFEGPKWITAQELKENLESETDSKVSYILIQPIPKDSCDIDKIPLRKNTYIANQYGKTNTLHHSVRKTPEFLPLNFETARLIGVWIAEGSISKTGVIKFAIGNHEKKLTKFLVDTIRKYFPYSKVTVEDHERNRRIVRFCNKRFAEWLRENIGHKTHNKIIPELLLFHTNRKVKLGLLMGLIEGDGYILRKGKGRVYYVGYTTTSPGLAYQVQLLLASLGYISSINVAFRKSGIGKTRKPVYTVNISGKSYYSLLEELGVDIPPKGNRTYNVNKIWNEYLLLKVRSIEEEEYEGDVYNLEVEEDESYSVGFIVHNSAGVNLPAYRVIIRDTKRYSNFGWVDIPVLEIQQMMGRAGRPKYDREGQAIIIAKTEKPEDLMKRY
;
A
#
# COMPACT_ATOMS: atom_id res chain seq x y z
N MET A 1 -8.17 -10.21 -11.65
CA MET A 1 -6.80 -9.65 -11.72
C MET A 1 -5.75 -10.74 -11.70
N HIS A 2 -4.53 -10.42 -12.15
CA HIS A 2 -3.39 -11.34 -12.18
C HIS A 2 -2.97 -11.82 -10.77
N PRO A 3 -2.51 -13.08 -10.58
CA PRO A 3 -2.18 -13.65 -9.27
C PRO A 3 -1.12 -12.89 -8.47
N ASP A 4 -0.17 -12.24 -9.16
CA ASP A 4 0.92 -11.47 -8.54
C ASP A 4 0.55 -10.01 -8.19
N THR A 5 -0.68 -9.58 -8.49
CA THR A 5 -1.16 -8.25 -8.08
C THR A 5 -1.16 -8.15 -6.55
N HIS A 6 -0.53 -7.11 -6.02
CA HIS A 6 -0.48 -6.89 -4.57
C HIS A 6 -1.71 -6.10 -4.12
N VAL A 7 -2.35 -6.59 -3.06
CA VAL A 7 -3.47 -5.95 -2.38
C VAL A 7 -2.95 -5.34 -1.08
N VAL A 8 -3.35 -4.12 -0.77
CA VAL A 8 -3.01 -3.44 0.48
C VAL A 8 -3.82 -4.06 1.62
N THR A 9 -3.14 -4.75 2.53
CA THR A 9 -3.74 -5.34 3.73
C THR A 9 -3.25 -4.62 4.97
N LYS A 10 -3.98 -4.78 6.07
CA LYS A 10 -3.63 -4.19 7.38
C LYS A 10 -2.24 -4.63 7.86
N LYS A 11 -1.86 -5.88 7.55
CA LYS A 11 -0.58 -6.51 7.91
C LYS A 11 0.49 -6.41 6.82
N GLY A 12 0.36 -5.46 5.91
CA GLY A 12 1.27 -5.24 4.78
C GLY A 12 0.76 -5.85 3.47
N ALA A 13 1.29 -5.40 2.33
CA ALA A 13 0.76 -5.85 1.05
C ALA A 13 1.02 -7.34 0.80
N LYS A 14 -0.03 -8.05 0.36
CA LYS A 14 0.02 -9.48 0.00
C LYS A 14 -0.37 -9.66 -1.46
N LYS A 15 0.11 -10.72 -2.10
CA LYS A 15 -0.42 -11.08 -3.43
C LYS A 15 -1.89 -11.48 -3.30
N VAL A 16 -2.70 -11.12 -4.28
CA VAL A 16 -4.13 -11.48 -4.31
C VAL A 16 -4.33 -13.01 -4.27
N SER A 17 -3.39 -13.77 -4.85
CA SER A 17 -3.38 -15.24 -4.83
C SER A 17 -3.05 -15.85 -3.47
N GLU A 18 -2.50 -15.06 -2.54
CA GLU A 18 -2.10 -15.49 -1.19
C GLU A 18 -3.12 -15.05 -0.11
N LEU A 19 -4.13 -14.26 -0.48
CA LEU A 19 -5.17 -13.78 0.43
C LEU A 19 -6.12 -14.90 0.85
N LYS A 20 -6.55 -14.83 2.11
CA LYS A 20 -7.45 -15.80 2.73
C LYS A 20 -8.68 -15.10 3.32
N GLU A 21 -9.67 -15.90 3.69
CA GLU A 21 -10.78 -15.43 4.53
C GLU A 21 -10.23 -14.77 5.82
N ASP A 22 -10.91 -13.75 6.31
CA ASP A 22 -10.53 -12.91 7.46
C ASP A 22 -9.27 -12.03 7.27
N ASP A 23 -8.55 -12.09 6.13
CA ASP A 23 -7.54 -11.09 5.84
C ASP A 23 -8.21 -9.71 5.71
N GLU A 24 -7.66 -8.68 6.37
CA GLU A 24 -8.22 -7.32 6.35
C GLU A 24 -7.59 -6.49 5.22
N VAL A 25 -8.39 -6.07 4.24
CA VAL A 25 -7.97 -5.29 3.06
C VAL A 25 -8.48 -3.86 3.12
N LEU A 26 -7.70 -2.92 2.59
CA LEU A 26 -8.06 -1.50 2.55
C LEU A 26 -9.11 -1.25 1.47
N THR A 27 -10.24 -0.66 1.84
CA THR A 27 -11.37 -0.36 0.94
C THR A 27 -11.37 1.10 0.51
N HIS A 28 -12.26 1.46 -0.43
CA HIS A 28 -12.39 2.83 -0.95
C HIS A 28 -12.74 3.90 0.12
N THR A 29 -13.27 3.50 1.28
CA THR A 29 -13.60 4.39 2.40
C THR A 29 -12.39 4.75 3.27
N GLY A 30 -11.24 4.11 3.04
CA GLY A 30 -10.04 4.25 3.88
C GLY A 30 -10.05 3.34 5.12
N GLU A 31 -11.04 2.46 5.24
CA GLU A 31 -11.14 1.47 6.31
C GLU A 31 -10.60 0.11 5.87
N PHE A 32 -10.19 -0.69 6.85
CA PHE A 32 -9.84 -2.09 6.62
C PHE A 32 -11.07 -2.95 6.90
N LYS A 33 -11.46 -3.75 5.90
CA LYS A 33 -12.59 -4.69 6.00
C LYS A 33 -12.11 -6.11 5.71
N LYS A 34 -12.81 -7.09 6.24
CA LYS A 34 -12.44 -8.49 6.07
C LYS A 34 -12.74 -8.99 4.67
N VAL A 35 -11.85 -9.82 4.15
CA VAL A 35 -12.14 -10.66 2.99
C VAL A 35 -13.11 -11.75 3.44
N ILE A 36 -14.33 -11.71 2.91
CA ILE A 36 -15.33 -12.77 3.08
C ILE A 36 -14.86 -14.00 2.31
N LYS A 37 -14.43 -13.81 1.05
CA LYS A 37 -14.06 -14.92 0.18
C LYS A 37 -13.08 -14.53 -0.92
N PRO A 38 -11.92 -15.21 -1.01
CA PRO A 38 -11.08 -15.16 -2.21
C PRO A 38 -11.76 -15.90 -3.37
N LEU A 39 -11.87 -15.24 -4.52
CA LEU A 39 -12.48 -15.78 -5.74
C LEU A 39 -11.39 -16.07 -6.79
N LYS A 40 -11.57 -17.16 -7.53
CA LYS A 40 -10.63 -17.63 -8.55
C LYS A 40 -11.38 -18.19 -9.74
N ARG A 41 -10.98 -17.83 -10.96
CA ARG A 41 -11.50 -18.42 -12.21
C ARG A 41 -10.40 -18.60 -13.25
N LYS A 42 -10.57 -19.56 -14.16
CA LYS A 42 -9.74 -19.66 -15.36
C LYS A 42 -10.07 -18.52 -16.32
N TYR A 43 -9.05 -17.99 -16.98
CA TYR A 43 -9.16 -16.91 -17.93
C TYR A 43 -8.17 -17.13 -19.07
N LYS A 44 -8.65 -16.87 -20.29
CA LYS A 44 -7.85 -16.86 -21.51
C LYS A 44 -8.24 -15.62 -22.30
N GLY A 45 -7.28 -14.74 -22.54
CA GLY A 45 -7.49 -13.49 -23.26
C GLY A 45 -6.54 -12.41 -22.76
N LYS A 46 -6.86 -11.16 -23.08
CA LYS A 46 -5.99 -10.02 -22.78
C LYS A 46 -6.09 -9.60 -21.31
N LEU A 47 -4.97 -9.23 -20.71
CA LEU A 47 -4.91 -8.41 -19.50
C LEU A 47 -4.50 -6.99 -19.87
N LEU A 48 -5.06 -6.02 -19.15
CA LEU A 48 -4.69 -4.63 -19.21
C LEU A 48 -3.65 -4.33 -18.12
N VAL A 49 -2.49 -3.83 -18.53
CA VAL A 49 -1.39 -3.43 -17.65
C VAL A 49 -1.48 -1.92 -17.43
N ILE A 50 -2.12 -1.54 -16.33
CA ILE A 50 -2.31 -0.13 -15.98
C ILE A 50 -1.04 0.40 -15.32
N LYS A 51 -0.42 1.41 -15.94
CA LYS A 51 0.76 2.12 -15.42
C LYS A 51 0.35 3.51 -14.96
N THR A 52 0.45 3.78 -13.67
CA THR A 52 0.24 5.12 -13.12
C THR A 52 1.57 5.77 -12.73
N ARG A 53 1.55 7.07 -12.53
CA ARG A 53 2.60 7.77 -11.80
C ARG A 53 2.31 7.54 -10.32
N GLY A 54 3.17 6.82 -9.60
CA GLY A 54 3.12 6.73 -8.15
C GLY A 54 3.03 5.32 -7.56
N THR A 55 2.50 4.34 -8.29
CA THR A 55 2.48 2.94 -7.87
C THR A 55 3.06 2.03 -8.95
N VAL A 56 3.26 0.76 -8.62
CA VAL A 56 3.74 -0.26 -9.57
C VAL A 56 2.64 -0.61 -10.58
N PRO A 57 2.99 -1.13 -11.77
CA PRO A 57 1.99 -1.56 -12.74
C PRO A 57 1.06 -2.64 -12.18
N VAL A 58 -0.24 -2.49 -12.43
CA VAL A 58 -1.27 -3.45 -12.00
C VAL A 58 -1.88 -4.12 -13.23
N LYS A 59 -1.99 -5.45 -13.19
CA LYS A 59 -2.56 -6.25 -14.29
C LYS A 59 -3.99 -6.68 -13.98
N LEU A 60 -4.95 -6.18 -14.74
CA LEU A 60 -6.38 -6.40 -14.58
C LEU A 60 -6.98 -7.04 -15.83
N THR A 61 -8.13 -7.68 -15.69
CA THR A 61 -8.93 -8.09 -16.84
C THR A 61 -9.70 -6.87 -17.38
N PRO A 62 -10.06 -6.80 -18.67
CA PRO A 62 -10.70 -5.63 -19.28
C PRO A 62 -12.00 -5.19 -18.59
N GLU A 63 -12.77 -6.15 -18.07
CA GLU A 63 -14.04 -5.92 -17.38
C GLU A 63 -13.88 -5.41 -15.93
N HIS A 64 -12.67 -5.40 -15.38
CA HIS A 64 -12.47 -5.03 -13.98
C HIS A 64 -12.75 -3.54 -13.77
N MET A 65 -13.56 -3.19 -12.78
CA MET A 65 -13.93 -1.79 -12.53
C MET A 65 -12.88 -1.09 -11.67
N VAL A 66 -12.56 0.14 -12.07
CA VAL A 66 -11.59 1.03 -11.42
C VAL A 66 -12.27 2.35 -11.06
N TRP A 67 -11.86 2.94 -9.95
CA TRP A 67 -12.44 4.21 -9.47
C TRP A 67 -11.62 5.39 -9.98
N VAL A 68 -12.22 6.21 -10.84
CA VAL A 68 -11.51 7.19 -11.67
C VAL A 68 -12.07 8.60 -11.51
N ILE A 69 -11.18 9.58 -11.46
CA ILE A 69 -11.48 11.01 -11.64
C ILE A 69 -10.92 11.46 -12.99
N LYS A 70 -11.75 12.12 -13.80
CA LYS A 70 -11.29 12.88 -14.96
C LYS A 70 -10.90 14.28 -14.49
N GLN A 71 -9.67 14.70 -14.80
CA GLN A 71 -9.15 16.01 -14.49
C GLN A 71 -8.92 16.79 -15.78
N THR A 72 -9.45 18.00 -15.86
CA THR A 72 -9.24 18.92 -16.98
C THR A 72 -8.50 20.16 -16.50
N ARG A 73 -7.36 20.47 -17.10
CA ARG A 73 -6.58 21.67 -16.79
C ARG A 73 -7.03 22.84 -17.66
N HIS A 74 -7.51 23.90 -17.03
CA HIS A 74 -7.88 25.14 -17.69
C HIS A 74 -6.79 26.21 -17.51
N LYS A 75 -6.72 27.15 -18.45
CA LYS A 75 -5.83 28.31 -18.35
C LYS A 75 -6.53 29.53 -18.97
N SER A 76 -6.39 30.68 -18.31
CA SER A 76 -6.82 31.99 -18.82
C SER A 76 -5.73 33.03 -18.63
N HIS A 77 -5.75 34.07 -19.46
CA HIS A 77 -4.85 35.19 -19.41
C HIS A 77 -5.66 36.47 -19.19
N TYR A 78 -5.24 37.27 -18.22
CA TYR A 78 -5.75 38.62 -18.02
C TYR A 78 -5.07 39.57 -19.01
N SER A 79 -5.73 40.70 -19.28
CA SER A 79 -5.22 41.76 -20.16
C SER A 79 -3.88 42.35 -19.69
N ASP A 80 -3.55 42.23 -18.41
CA ASP A 80 -2.29 42.68 -17.80
C ASP A 80 -1.16 41.63 -17.81
N GLY A 81 -1.37 40.51 -18.49
CA GLY A 81 -0.38 39.44 -18.62
C GLY A 81 -0.38 38.42 -17.47
N ARG A 82 -1.20 38.60 -16.43
CA ARG A 82 -1.36 37.57 -15.38
C ARG A 82 -2.02 36.32 -15.96
N GLN A 83 -1.47 35.15 -15.62
CA GLN A 83 -2.02 33.86 -16.00
C GLN A 83 -2.70 33.19 -14.81
N VAL A 84 -3.90 32.65 -15.01
CA VAL A 84 -4.60 31.83 -14.02
C VAL A 84 -4.80 30.43 -14.58
N ILE A 85 -4.47 29.44 -13.75
CA ILE A 85 -4.61 28.02 -14.04
C ILE A 85 -5.52 27.43 -12.98
N TRP A 86 -6.56 26.73 -13.40
CA TRP A 86 -7.44 25.98 -12.49
C TRP A 86 -7.67 24.57 -13.03
N TRP A 87 -8.20 23.71 -12.18
CA TRP A 87 -8.51 22.32 -12.52
C TRP A 87 -9.97 22.05 -12.27
N GLU A 88 -10.60 21.43 -13.24
CA GLU A 88 -11.93 20.85 -13.11
C GLU A 88 -11.78 19.34 -12.89
N PHE A 89 -12.66 18.80 -12.06
CA PHE A 89 -12.66 17.39 -11.68
C PHE A 89 -14.06 16.82 -11.88
N GLU A 90 -14.17 15.71 -12.60
CA GLU A 90 -15.40 14.96 -12.81
C GLU A 90 -15.23 13.55 -12.22
N GLY A 91 -16.17 13.14 -11.37
CA GLY A 91 -16.12 11.89 -10.61
C GLY A 91 -16.00 12.12 -9.09
N PRO A 92 -15.64 11.08 -8.32
CA PRO A 92 -15.10 9.80 -8.79
C PRO A 92 -16.21 8.87 -9.31
N LYS A 93 -15.93 8.16 -10.41
CA LYS A 93 -16.87 7.22 -11.04
C LYS A 93 -16.22 5.87 -11.29
N TRP A 94 -17.03 4.83 -11.24
CA TRP A 94 -16.60 3.50 -11.63
C TRP A 94 -16.71 3.34 -13.15
N ILE A 95 -15.60 2.97 -13.78
CA ILE A 95 -15.55 2.59 -15.19
C ILE A 95 -14.76 1.30 -15.32
N THR A 96 -14.96 0.57 -16.41
CA THR A 96 -14.14 -0.63 -16.67
C THR A 96 -12.71 -0.24 -17.01
N ALA A 97 -11.75 -1.13 -16.78
CA ALA A 97 -10.37 -0.94 -17.20
C ALA A 97 -10.27 -0.75 -18.73
N GLN A 98 -11.14 -1.42 -19.50
CA GLN A 98 -11.27 -1.25 -20.94
C GLN A 98 -11.75 0.15 -21.32
N GLU A 99 -12.83 0.64 -20.70
CA GLU A 99 -13.35 1.99 -20.94
C GLU A 99 -12.31 3.06 -20.57
N LEU A 100 -11.54 2.87 -19.50
CA LEU A 100 -10.43 3.76 -19.16
C LEU A 100 -9.35 3.78 -20.24
N LYS A 101 -9.03 2.63 -20.85
CA LYS A 101 -8.08 2.55 -21.96
C LYS A 101 -8.61 3.29 -23.19
N GLU A 102 -9.84 3.01 -23.59
CA GLU A 102 -10.48 3.68 -24.73
C GLU A 102 -10.51 5.20 -24.54
N ASN A 103 -10.87 5.65 -23.34
CA ASN A 103 -10.85 7.07 -22.96
C ASN A 103 -9.46 7.70 -23.04
N LEU A 104 -8.40 6.96 -22.71
CA LEU A 104 -7.01 7.44 -22.83
C LEU A 104 -6.51 7.48 -24.28
N GLU A 105 -7.00 6.57 -25.12
CA GLU A 105 -6.64 6.48 -26.55
C GLU A 105 -7.40 7.51 -27.39
N SER A 106 -8.67 7.79 -27.05
CA SER A 106 -9.50 8.77 -27.76
C SER A 106 -9.22 10.22 -27.36
N GLU A 107 -8.73 10.45 -26.14
CA GLU A 107 -8.49 11.80 -25.61
C GLU A 107 -7.16 12.36 -26.12
N THR A 108 -7.24 13.31 -27.05
CA THR A 108 -6.07 13.97 -27.64
C THR A 108 -5.66 15.25 -26.91
N ASP A 109 -6.53 15.82 -26.05
CA ASP A 109 -6.18 17.02 -25.30
C ASP A 109 -5.22 16.70 -24.14
N SER A 110 -3.98 17.16 -24.28
CA SER A 110 -2.94 17.10 -23.24
C SER A 110 -3.34 17.72 -21.89
N LYS A 111 -4.40 18.53 -21.83
CA LYS A 111 -4.96 19.12 -20.61
C LYS A 111 -5.86 18.15 -19.83
N VAL A 112 -6.39 17.13 -20.49
CA VAL A 112 -7.21 16.10 -19.85
C VAL A 112 -6.32 15.01 -19.29
N SER A 113 -6.70 14.45 -18.15
CA SER A 113 -5.96 13.40 -17.47
C SER A 113 -6.89 12.53 -16.66
N TYR A 114 -6.70 11.22 -16.72
CA TYR A 114 -7.40 10.28 -15.86
C TYR A 114 -6.56 9.96 -14.63
N ILE A 115 -7.22 9.94 -13.47
CA ILE A 115 -6.60 9.80 -12.16
C ILE A 115 -7.25 8.61 -11.46
N LEU A 116 -6.43 7.65 -11.05
CA LEU A 116 -6.83 6.58 -10.14
C LEU A 116 -6.61 7.03 -8.70
N ILE A 117 -7.41 6.48 -7.80
CA ILE A 117 -7.50 6.97 -6.43
C ILE A 117 -7.04 5.87 -5.48
N GLN A 118 -6.17 6.24 -4.54
CA GLN A 118 -5.71 5.37 -3.47
C GLN A 118 -6.07 6.02 -2.12
N PRO A 119 -6.94 5.42 -1.29
CA PRO A 119 -7.22 5.94 0.03
C PRO A 119 -6.00 5.86 0.93
N ILE A 120 -5.90 6.85 1.80
CA ILE A 120 -4.96 6.89 2.90
C ILE A 120 -5.71 6.28 4.10
N PRO A 121 -5.21 5.17 4.69
CA PRO A 121 -5.86 4.57 5.85
C PRO A 121 -6.01 5.56 6.99
N LYS A 122 -7.16 5.52 7.66
CA LYS A 122 -7.42 6.34 8.85
C LYS A 122 -6.48 5.94 9.98
N ASP A 123 -5.96 6.92 10.71
CA ASP A 123 -5.25 6.66 11.96
C ASP A 123 -6.23 6.04 12.97
N SER A 124 -5.82 4.93 13.58
CA SER A 124 -6.68 4.11 14.44
C SER A 124 -5.98 3.62 15.70
N CYS A 125 -4.70 3.98 15.88
CA CYS A 125 -3.91 3.53 17.01
C CYS A 125 -3.48 4.71 17.89
N ASP A 126 -3.97 4.72 19.13
CA ASP A 126 -3.65 5.72 20.15
C ASP A 126 -3.04 5.05 21.38
N ILE A 127 -1.85 4.46 21.20
CA ILE A 127 -1.08 3.86 22.29
C ILE A 127 0.18 4.68 22.55
N ASP A 128 0.49 4.92 23.82
CA ASP A 128 1.64 5.74 24.22
C ASP A 128 2.89 4.89 24.54
N LYS A 129 2.75 3.56 24.60
CA LYS A 129 3.81 2.64 24.99
C LYS A 129 3.60 1.20 24.53
N ILE A 130 4.71 0.49 24.32
CA ILE A 130 4.75 -0.94 24.04
C ILE A 130 5.04 -1.69 25.35
N PRO A 131 4.19 -2.63 25.79
CA PRO A 131 4.48 -3.46 26.96
C PRO A 131 5.62 -4.44 26.63
N LEU A 132 6.67 -4.45 27.46
CA LEU A 132 7.83 -5.33 27.28
C LEU A 132 7.98 -6.35 28.41
N ARG A 133 7.54 -6.04 29.63
CA ARG A 133 7.67 -6.95 30.77
C ARG A 133 6.49 -7.91 30.82
N LYS A 134 6.80 -9.21 30.85
CA LYS A 134 5.86 -10.29 31.17
C LYS A 134 6.44 -11.17 32.26
N ASN A 135 5.62 -11.55 33.24
CA ASN A 135 6.03 -12.48 34.27
C ASN A 135 6.52 -13.77 33.63
N THR A 136 7.75 -14.13 33.97
CA THR A 136 8.44 -15.32 33.49
C THR A 136 9.10 -15.94 34.67
N TYR A 137 8.85 -17.22 34.89
CA TYR A 137 9.35 -17.91 36.05
C TYR A 137 10.51 -18.84 35.67
N ILE A 138 11.42 -19.06 36.60
CA ILE A 138 12.56 -19.98 36.43
C ILE A 138 11.98 -21.38 36.27
N ALA A 139 12.39 -22.07 35.21
CA ALA A 139 12.07 -23.48 35.02
C ALA A 139 13.29 -24.32 35.44
N ASN A 140 13.05 -25.40 36.17
CA ASN A 140 14.03 -26.42 36.51
C ASN A 140 13.54 -27.79 36.01
N GLN A 141 14.30 -28.84 36.30
CA GLN A 141 13.97 -30.23 35.91
C GLN A 141 12.63 -30.75 36.48
N TYR A 142 12.03 -30.05 37.45
CA TYR A 142 10.76 -30.39 38.09
C TYR A 142 9.60 -29.48 37.63
N GLY A 143 9.82 -28.57 36.67
CA GLY A 143 8.81 -27.68 36.12
C GLY A 143 9.08 -26.19 36.35
N LYS A 144 8.04 -25.35 36.24
CA LYS A 144 8.14 -23.90 36.46
C LYS A 144 8.03 -23.62 37.97
N THR A 145 9.01 -22.91 38.51
CA THR A 145 9.00 -22.43 39.90
C THR A 145 8.14 -21.17 40.05
N ASN A 146 7.94 -20.69 41.27
CA ASN A 146 7.31 -19.37 41.54
C ASN A 146 8.32 -18.21 41.53
N THR A 147 9.60 -18.48 41.24
CA THR A 147 10.64 -17.45 41.22
C THR A 147 10.71 -16.78 39.86
N LEU A 148 10.59 -15.46 39.81
CA LEU A 148 10.74 -14.70 38.56
C LEU A 148 12.17 -14.82 38.01
N HIS A 149 12.28 -15.07 36.71
CA HIS A 149 13.55 -15.12 36.02
C HIS A 149 14.26 -13.75 36.10
N HIS A 150 15.56 -13.75 36.40
CA HIS A 150 16.35 -12.53 36.64
C HIS A 150 16.31 -11.52 35.46
N SER A 151 16.12 -11.99 34.23
CA SER A 151 15.98 -11.13 33.05
C SER A 151 14.69 -10.27 33.07
N VAL A 152 13.67 -10.65 33.84
CA VAL A 152 12.41 -9.90 33.98
C VAL A 152 12.67 -8.54 34.64
N ARG A 153 13.48 -8.53 35.72
CA ARG A 153 13.84 -7.29 36.43
C ARG A 153 14.69 -6.34 35.59
N LYS A 154 15.54 -6.90 34.71
CA LYS A 154 16.38 -6.12 33.78
C LYS A 154 15.62 -5.57 32.56
N THR A 155 14.42 -6.09 32.29
CA THR A 155 13.60 -5.63 31.17
C THR A 155 12.76 -4.43 31.64
N PRO A 156 12.76 -3.30 30.92
CA PRO A 156 11.83 -2.20 31.17
C PRO A 156 10.39 -2.72 31.17
N GLU A 157 9.52 -2.09 31.95
CA GLU A 157 8.10 -2.44 31.95
C GLU A 157 7.45 -2.17 30.60
N PHE A 158 7.74 -0.99 30.05
CA PHE A 158 7.27 -0.53 28.75
C PHE A 158 8.38 0.21 28.00
N LEU A 159 8.24 0.26 26.68
CA LEU A 159 8.98 1.18 25.80
C LEU A 159 8.01 2.28 25.38
N PRO A 160 8.21 3.55 25.78
CA PRO A 160 7.31 4.63 25.36
C PRO A 160 7.35 4.78 23.84
N LEU A 161 6.23 5.18 23.23
CA LEU A 161 6.12 5.47 21.82
C LEU A 161 6.21 6.98 21.62
N ASN A 162 7.39 7.43 21.22
CA ASN A 162 7.69 8.81 20.91
C ASN A 162 8.60 8.86 19.68
N PHE A 163 9.03 10.06 19.29
CA PHE A 163 9.91 10.24 18.13
C PHE A 163 11.18 9.38 18.21
N GLU A 164 11.85 9.33 19.37
CA GLU A 164 13.14 8.61 19.53
C GLU A 164 12.98 7.10 19.43
N THR A 165 11.99 6.53 20.12
CA THR A 165 11.78 5.07 20.12
C THR A 165 11.20 4.58 18.80
N ALA A 166 10.35 5.37 18.15
CA ALA A 166 9.88 5.07 16.79
C ALA A 166 11.03 5.13 15.77
N ARG A 167 11.93 6.10 15.91
CA ARG A 167 13.16 6.19 15.10
C ARG A 167 14.07 4.99 15.32
N LEU A 168 14.27 4.54 16.56
CA LEU A 168 15.00 3.30 16.86
C LEU A 168 14.39 2.09 16.15
N ILE A 169 13.06 1.97 16.16
CA ILE A 169 12.35 0.88 15.46
C ILE A 169 12.49 1.03 13.95
N GLY A 170 12.41 2.23 13.39
CA GLY A 170 12.66 2.50 11.97
C GLY A 170 14.05 2.06 11.50
N VAL A 171 15.08 2.40 12.27
CA VAL A 171 16.46 1.93 11.99
C VAL A 171 16.54 0.41 12.10
N TRP A 172 15.78 -0.22 13.01
CA TRP A 172 15.72 -1.68 13.10
C TRP A 172 15.04 -2.33 11.88
N ILE A 173 13.98 -1.73 11.36
CA ILE A 173 13.32 -2.21 10.14
C ILE A 173 14.32 -2.20 8.98
N ALA A 174 15.15 -1.17 8.86
CA ALA A 174 16.21 -1.14 7.84
C ALA A 174 17.35 -2.14 8.18
N GLU A 175 18.13 -1.83 9.23
CA GLU A 175 19.44 -2.42 9.49
C GLU A 175 19.46 -3.48 10.59
N GLY A 176 18.30 -3.77 11.17
CA GLY A 176 18.15 -4.65 12.32
C GLY A 176 18.18 -6.13 11.96
N SER A 177 18.81 -6.92 12.84
CA SER A 177 18.72 -8.38 12.87
C SER A 177 18.67 -8.90 14.32
N ILE A 178 18.14 -10.10 14.51
CA ILE A 178 18.01 -10.74 15.82
C ILE A 178 18.65 -12.12 15.81
N SER A 179 19.46 -12.43 16.82
CA SER A 179 19.96 -13.79 17.05
C SER A 179 18.91 -14.69 17.71
N LYS A 180 19.11 -16.01 17.65
CA LYS A 180 18.29 -16.99 18.40
C LYS A 180 18.28 -16.73 19.92
N THR A 181 19.35 -16.14 20.45
CA THR A 181 19.54 -15.87 21.87
C THR A 181 18.93 -14.54 22.34
N GLY A 182 18.29 -13.77 21.46
CA GLY A 182 17.66 -12.48 21.81
C GLY A 182 18.62 -11.28 21.77
N VAL A 183 19.77 -11.42 21.10
CA VAL A 183 20.67 -10.30 20.81
C VAL A 183 20.11 -9.53 19.62
N ILE A 184 19.89 -8.25 19.82
CA ILE A 184 19.45 -7.29 18.80
C ILE A 184 20.70 -6.62 18.25
N LYS A 185 20.84 -6.61 16.92
CA LYS A 185 21.99 -6.05 16.21
C LYS A 185 21.52 -5.06 15.16
N PHE A 186 22.26 -3.96 15.01
CA PHE A 186 22.14 -3.00 13.92
C PHE A 186 23.45 -3.04 13.14
N ALA A 187 23.37 -3.27 11.83
CA ALA A 187 24.53 -3.26 10.95
C ALA A 187 24.55 -1.97 10.14
N ILE A 188 25.41 -1.02 10.51
CA ILE A 188 25.48 0.31 9.89
C ILE A 188 26.89 0.57 9.35
N GLY A 189 27.08 1.66 8.62
CA GLY A 189 28.40 2.13 8.20
C GLY A 189 29.21 2.68 9.37
N ASN A 190 30.51 2.39 9.42
CA ASN A 190 31.41 2.94 10.45
C ASN A 190 31.55 4.48 10.39
N HIS A 191 31.29 5.07 9.22
CA HIS A 191 31.29 6.51 8.98
C HIS A 191 30.04 7.20 9.53
N GLU A 192 28.98 6.47 9.85
CA GLU A 192 27.69 6.98 10.34
C GLU A 192 27.75 7.27 11.84
N LYS A 193 28.65 8.18 12.23
CA LYS A 193 28.92 8.52 13.64
C LYS A 193 27.69 9.08 14.36
N LYS A 194 26.87 9.91 13.68
CA LYS A 194 25.64 10.48 14.24
C LYS A 194 24.60 9.39 14.55
N LEU A 195 24.38 8.47 13.61
CA LEU A 195 23.47 7.34 13.79
C LEU A 195 23.97 6.38 14.88
N THR A 196 25.28 6.10 14.90
CA THR A 196 25.92 5.29 15.97
C THR A 196 25.64 5.90 17.34
N LYS A 197 25.87 7.22 17.51
CA LYS A 197 25.62 7.93 18.76
C LYS A 197 24.15 7.86 19.16
N PHE A 198 23.24 8.15 18.22
CA PHE A 198 21.80 8.05 18.46
C PHE A 198 21.40 6.66 18.97
N LEU A 199 21.85 5.58 18.34
CA LEU A 199 21.56 4.21 18.77
C LEU A 199 22.07 3.95 20.19
N VAL A 200 23.34 4.28 20.48
CA VAL A 200 23.94 4.03 21.80
C VAL A 200 23.22 4.81 22.90
N ASP A 201 22.97 6.10 22.69
CA ASP A 201 22.33 6.96 23.70
C ASP A 201 20.87 6.54 23.94
N THR A 202 20.13 6.24 22.87
CA THR A 202 18.73 5.79 22.95
C THR A 202 18.62 4.42 23.63
N ILE A 203 19.48 3.46 23.26
CA ILE A 203 19.45 2.14 23.89
C ILE A 203 19.80 2.23 25.38
N ARG A 204 20.81 3.03 25.77
CA ARG A 204 21.14 3.23 27.19
C ARG A 204 20.02 3.89 27.97
N LYS A 205 19.35 4.87 27.38
CA LYS A 205 18.21 5.58 27.98
C LYS A 205 17.03 4.64 28.25
N TYR A 206 16.61 3.85 27.25
CA TYR A 206 15.40 3.03 27.35
C TYR A 206 15.66 1.59 27.81
N PHE A 207 16.90 1.10 27.74
CA PHE A 207 17.32 -0.23 28.19
C PHE A 207 18.55 -0.14 29.11
N PRO A 208 18.47 0.55 30.27
CA PRO A 208 19.63 0.89 31.10
C PRO A 208 20.39 -0.33 31.64
N TYR A 209 19.73 -1.49 31.78
CA TYR A 209 20.35 -2.73 32.26
C TYR A 209 20.95 -3.58 31.15
N SER A 210 20.81 -3.17 29.89
CA SER A 210 21.39 -3.88 28.74
C SER A 210 22.77 -3.31 28.41
N LYS A 211 23.79 -4.17 28.41
CA LYS A 211 25.12 -3.79 27.93
C LYS A 211 25.06 -3.55 26.41
N VAL A 212 25.41 -2.35 25.99
CA VAL A 212 25.54 -1.97 24.58
C VAL A 212 27.00 -2.13 24.16
N THR A 213 27.24 -2.81 23.05
CA THR A 213 28.58 -2.96 22.45
C THR A 213 28.58 -2.41 21.04
N VAL A 214 29.67 -1.74 20.67
CA VAL A 214 29.92 -1.22 19.32
C VAL A 214 31.20 -1.86 18.82
N GLU A 215 31.12 -2.57 17.69
CA GLU A 215 32.23 -3.31 17.10
C GLU A 215 32.37 -2.93 15.63
N ASP A 216 33.57 -2.54 15.22
CA ASP A 216 33.90 -2.30 13.82
C ASP A 216 34.46 -3.59 13.19
N HIS A 217 34.04 -3.85 11.96
CA HIS A 217 34.44 -5.00 11.17
C HIS A 217 34.97 -4.54 9.80
N GLU A 218 35.51 -5.48 9.03
CA GLU A 218 35.94 -5.24 7.66
C GLU A 218 34.84 -4.61 6.77
N ARG A 219 35.27 -3.99 5.66
CA ARG A 219 34.40 -3.35 4.66
C ARG A 219 33.54 -2.21 5.22
N ASN A 220 34.11 -1.42 6.13
CA ASN A 220 33.47 -0.24 6.72
C ASN A 220 32.15 -0.53 7.46
N ARG A 221 31.98 -1.76 7.97
CA ARG A 221 30.77 -2.17 8.69
C ARG A 221 30.96 -2.00 10.20
N ARG A 222 29.99 -1.36 10.85
CA ARG A 222 29.87 -1.25 12.29
C ARG A 222 28.65 -2.02 12.78
N ILE A 223 28.81 -2.76 13.87
CA ILE A 223 27.74 -3.48 14.55
C ILE A 223 27.50 -2.82 15.90
N VAL A 224 26.30 -2.26 16.08
CA VAL A 224 25.79 -1.87 17.40
C VAL A 224 24.88 -2.98 17.88
N ARG A 225 25.14 -3.57 19.05
CA ARG A 225 24.32 -4.66 19.58
C ARG A 225 24.07 -4.54 21.07
N PHE A 226 22.93 -5.07 21.50
CA PHE A 226 22.55 -5.23 22.90
C PHE A 226 21.66 -6.44 23.06
N CYS A 227 21.49 -6.93 24.29
CA CYS A 227 20.62 -8.06 24.59
C CYS A 227 19.38 -7.59 25.36
N ASN A 228 18.21 -7.82 24.77
CA ASN A 228 16.93 -7.72 25.46
C ASN A 228 15.95 -8.72 24.83
N LYS A 229 15.75 -9.85 25.50
CA LYS A 229 14.95 -10.97 24.96
C LYS A 229 13.51 -10.56 24.64
N ARG A 230 12.88 -9.75 25.49
CA ARG A 230 11.48 -9.36 25.35
C ARG A 230 11.27 -8.40 24.19
N PHE A 231 12.13 -7.39 24.07
CA PHE A 231 12.08 -6.51 22.91
C PHE A 231 12.42 -7.25 21.62
N ALA A 232 13.35 -8.21 21.66
CA ALA A 232 13.65 -9.06 20.51
C ALA A 232 12.45 -9.95 20.09
N GLU A 233 11.71 -10.50 21.05
CA GLU A 233 10.46 -11.23 20.79
C GLU A 233 9.42 -10.29 20.16
N TRP A 234 9.20 -9.12 20.75
CA TRP A 234 8.27 -8.11 20.21
C TRP A 234 8.61 -7.72 18.77
N LEU A 235 9.87 -7.41 18.48
CA LEU A 235 10.33 -7.08 17.12
C LEU A 235 10.09 -8.25 16.15
N ARG A 236 10.37 -9.49 16.57
CA ARG A 236 10.15 -10.67 15.72
C ARG A 236 8.68 -10.90 15.41
N GLU A 237 7.81 -10.73 16.40
CA GLU A 237 6.37 -10.95 16.29
C GLU A 237 5.67 -9.87 15.47
N ASN A 238 6.07 -8.61 15.63
CA ASN A 238 5.36 -7.46 15.04
C ASN A 238 5.95 -6.96 13.72
N ILE A 239 7.25 -7.21 13.47
CA ILE A 239 7.93 -6.73 12.25
C ILE A 239 8.40 -7.90 11.38
N GLY A 240 8.86 -9.00 11.99
CA GLY A 240 9.46 -10.13 11.27
C GLY A 240 10.99 -10.06 11.16
N HIS A 241 11.62 -11.17 10.77
CA HIS A 241 13.08 -11.35 10.89
C HIS A 241 13.83 -11.46 9.55
N LYS A 242 13.14 -11.73 8.43
CA LYS A 242 13.77 -11.83 7.10
C LYS A 242 13.56 -10.50 6.36
N THR A 243 14.62 -9.98 5.72
CA THR A 243 14.62 -8.67 5.05
C THR A 243 13.47 -8.47 4.04
N HIS A 244 13.05 -9.54 3.34
CA HIS A 244 11.96 -9.47 2.36
C HIS A 244 10.55 -9.59 2.96
N ASN A 245 10.44 -9.92 4.24
CA ASN A 245 9.17 -10.09 4.96
C ASN A 245 9.01 -9.07 6.11
N LYS A 246 9.93 -8.11 6.25
CA LYS A 246 9.79 -7.05 7.25
C LYS A 246 8.58 -6.18 6.90
N ILE A 247 7.80 -5.82 7.91
CA ILE A 247 6.62 -4.94 7.80
C ILE A 247 6.71 -3.78 8.78
N ILE A 248 5.99 -2.69 8.52
CA ILE A 248 5.73 -1.67 9.55
C ILE A 248 4.57 -2.18 10.42
N PRO A 249 4.72 -2.28 11.74
CA PRO A 249 3.62 -2.66 12.64
C PRO A 249 2.46 -1.66 12.55
N GLU A 250 1.24 -2.16 12.64
CA GLU A 250 0.00 -1.35 12.60
C GLU A 250 0.04 -0.20 13.61
N LEU A 251 0.55 -0.48 14.81
CA LEU A 251 0.65 0.51 15.89
C LEU A 251 1.58 1.69 15.60
N LEU A 252 2.51 1.56 14.65
CA LEU A 252 3.35 2.67 14.21
C LEU A 252 2.84 3.28 12.90
N LEU A 253 2.31 2.46 12.00
CA LEU A 253 1.84 2.90 10.69
C LEU A 253 0.58 3.78 10.80
N PHE A 254 -0.36 3.39 11.66
CA PHE A 254 -1.67 4.05 11.83
C PHE A 254 -1.75 4.81 13.15
N HIS A 255 -0.60 5.25 13.67
CA HIS A 255 -0.57 5.99 14.93
C HIS A 255 -1.09 7.42 14.74
N THR A 256 -1.99 7.81 15.63
CA THR A 256 -2.55 9.18 15.73
C THR A 256 -1.49 10.28 15.89
N ASN A 257 -0.37 9.97 16.56
CA ASN A 257 0.66 10.95 16.86
C ASN A 257 1.64 11.09 15.70
N ARG A 258 1.52 12.24 15.01
CA ARG A 258 2.42 12.62 13.90
C ARG A 258 3.91 12.52 14.25
N LYS A 259 4.33 12.86 15.48
CA LYS A 259 5.75 12.78 15.89
C LYS A 259 6.26 11.34 15.94
N VAL A 260 5.41 10.37 16.29
CA VAL A 260 5.76 8.94 16.26
C VAL A 260 5.99 8.49 14.82
N LYS A 261 5.08 8.85 13.92
CA LYS A 261 5.19 8.57 12.48
C LYS A 261 6.43 9.21 11.85
N LEU A 262 6.75 10.45 12.19
CA LEU A 262 7.98 11.13 11.74
C LEU A 262 9.25 10.46 12.28
N GLY A 263 9.24 10.05 13.55
CA GLY A 263 10.36 9.31 14.14
C GLY A 263 10.62 8.01 13.39
N LEU A 264 9.58 7.21 13.18
CA LEU A 264 9.65 5.99 12.36
C LEU A 264 10.22 6.27 10.96
N LEU A 265 9.68 7.27 10.27
CA LEU A 265 10.12 7.64 8.93
C LEU A 265 11.59 8.06 8.90
N MET A 266 12.04 8.85 9.88
CA MET A 266 13.43 9.25 10.01
C MET A 266 14.34 8.03 10.15
N GLY A 267 13.98 7.07 11.00
CA GLY A 267 14.78 5.86 11.20
C GLY A 267 14.87 4.99 9.94
N LEU A 268 13.78 4.90 9.17
CA LEU A 268 13.77 4.21 7.88
C LEU A 268 14.69 4.89 6.85
N ILE A 269 14.65 6.22 6.78
CA ILE A 269 15.49 7.01 5.86
C ILE A 269 16.97 6.91 6.24
N GLU A 270 17.29 6.92 7.52
CA GLU A 270 18.68 6.85 7.99
C GLU A 270 19.32 5.47 7.80
N GLY A 271 18.53 4.38 7.75
CA GLY A 271 19.05 3.06 7.46
C GLY A 271 19.12 2.76 5.96
N ASP A 272 17.95 2.60 5.32
CA ASP A 272 17.85 2.13 3.92
C ASP A 272 17.54 3.27 2.92
N GLY A 273 17.53 4.53 3.40
CA GLY A 273 17.22 5.70 2.60
C GLY A 273 18.44 6.52 2.20
N TYR A 274 18.20 7.51 1.35
CA TYR A 274 19.21 8.47 0.93
C TYR A 274 18.57 9.79 0.51
N ILE A 275 19.28 10.88 0.71
CA ILE A 275 18.86 12.23 0.32
C ILE A 275 19.74 12.68 -0.83
N LEU A 276 19.19 12.72 -2.05
CA LEU A 276 19.95 13.20 -3.20
C LEU A 276 19.95 14.73 -3.22
N ARG A 277 21.13 15.32 -2.97
CA ARG A 277 21.37 16.77 -2.94
C ARG A 277 22.14 17.32 -4.14
N LYS A 278 22.63 16.47 -5.06
CA LYS A 278 23.37 16.88 -6.27
C LYS A 278 23.06 15.94 -7.44
N GLY A 279 22.70 16.50 -8.58
CA GLY A 279 22.61 15.78 -9.85
C GLY A 279 22.82 16.75 -11.00
N LYS A 280 23.39 16.28 -12.12
CA LYS A 280 23.65 17.05 -13.37
C LYS A 280 22.38 17.65 -14.02
N GLY A 281 21.21 17.60 -13.36
CA GLY A 281 19.92 18.09 -13.86
C GLY A 281 18.96 18.68 -12.80
N ARG A 282 19.44 19.11 -11.62
CA ARG A 282 18.62 19.78 -10.57
C ARG A 282 17.35 19.02 -10.11
N VAL A 283 17.42 17.69 -10.00
CA VAL A 283 16.34 16.88 -9.41
C VAL A 283 16.76 16.42 -8.03
N TYR A 284 16.06 16.90 -7.01
CA TYR A 284 16.24 16.47 -5.62
C TYR A 284 15.12 15.52 -5.22
N TYR A 285 15.48 14.48 -4.47
CA TYR A 285 14.52 13.56 -3.91
C TYR A 285 15.09 12.85 -2.67
N VAL A 286 14.20 12.42 -1.81
CA VAL A 286 14.49 11.42 -0.76
C VAL A 286 14.08 10.07 -1.34
N GLY A 287 15.01 9.12 -1.35
CA GLY A 287 14.76 7.75 -1.76
C GLY A 287 14.77 6.82 -0.56
N TYR A 288 13.89 5.83 -0.55
CA TYR A 288 13.93 4.68 0.35
C TYR A 288 13.90 3.40 -0.49
N THR A 289 14.85 2.48 -0.27
CA THR A 289 14.98 1.29 -1.12
C THR A 289 14.75 0.02 -0.32
N THR A 290 13.94 -0.91 -0.86
CA THR A 290 13.69 -2.20 -0.23
C THR A 290 13.49 -3.31 -1.26
N THR A 291 13.66 -4.56 -0.84
CA THR A 291 13.30 -5.75 -1.63
C THR A 291 11.93 -6.32 -1.24
N SER A 292 11.27 -5.74 -0.22
CA SER A 292 9.92 -6.11 0.22
C SER A 292 8.89 -5.20 -0.48
N PRO A 293 8.01 -5.74 -1.34
CA PRO A 293 6.92 -4.95 -1.92
C PRO A 293 5.98 -4.42 -0.83
N GLY A 294 5.65 -5.25 0.17
CA GLY A 294 4.80 -4.86 1.29
C GLY A 294 5.33 -3.65 2.04
N LEU A 295 6.64 -3.64 2.33
CA LEU A 295 7.27 -2.51 3.00
C LEU A 295 7.28 -1.25 2.14
N ALA A 296 7.50 -1.36 0.83
CA ALA A 296 7.43 -0.21 -0.09
C ALA A 296 6.05 0.45 -0.08
N TYR A 297 4.97 -0.34 -0.11
CA TYR A 297 3.61 0.17 0.02
C TYR A 297 3.36 0.80 1.39
N GLN A 298 3.77 0.15 2.48
CA GLN A 298 3.59 0.71 3.83
C GLN A 298 4.34 2.03 4.02
N VAL A 299 5.54 2.17 3.44
CA VAL A 299 6.28 3.45 3.45
C VAL A 299 5.54 4.51 2.63
N GLN A 300 4.95 4.17 1.48
CA GLN A 300 4.11 5.10 0.72
C GLN A 300 2.89 5.55 1.53
N LEU A 301 2.20 4.62 2.21
CA LEU A 301 1.04 4.95 3.05
C LEU A 301 1.44 5.81 4.26
N LEU A 302 2.58 5.50 4.91
CA LEU A 302 3.13 6.32 5.99
C LEU A 302 3.37 7.76 5.51
N LEU A 303 4.03 7.92 4.36
CA LEU A 303 4.27 9.24 3.76
C LEU A 303 2.98 9.96 3.40
N ALA A 304 2.01 9.25 2.81
CA ALA A 304 0.71 9.83 2.46
C ALA A 304 -0.07 10.29 3.69
N SER A 305 -0.07 9.49 4.77
CA SER A 305 -0.68 9.85 6.07
C SER A 305 -0.03 11.07 6.72
N LEU A 306 1.23 11.36 6.37
CA LEU A 306 1.95 12.54 6.80
C LEU A 306 1.75 13.74 5.84
N GLY A 307 1.00 13.57 4.76
CA GLY A 307 0.74 14.61 3.75
C GLY A 307 1.84 14.74 2.69
N TYR A 308 2.75 13.77 2.60
CA TYR A 308 3.83 13.77 1.61
C TYR A 308 3.54 12.85 0.44
N ILE A 309 3.69 13.40 -0.76
CA ILE A 309 3.47 12.68 -2.01
C ILE A 309 4.74 11.91 -2.36
N SER A 310 4.59 10.60 -2.58
CA SER A 310 5.67 9.71 -2.95
C SER A 310 5.31 8.86 -4.17
N SER A 311 6.32 8.22 -4.75
CA SER A 311 6.17 7.32 -5.89
C SER A 311 6.96 6.04 -5.68
N ILE A 312 6.38 4.90 -6.01
CA ILE A 312 7.06 3.61 -5.98
C ILE A 312 7.56 3.30 -7.39
N ASN A 313 8.86 3.05 -7.51
CA ASN A 313 9.50 2.58 -8.73
C ASN A 313 10.02 1.16 -8.53
N VAL A 314 9.96 0.33 -9.57
CA VAL A 314 10.46 -1.04 -9.55
C VAL A 314 11.58 -1.19 -10.56
N ALA A 315 12.71 -1.73 -10.13
CA ALA A 315 13.83 -2.09 -10.99
C ALA A 315 14.15 -3.58 -10.87
N PHE A 316 14.26 -4.25 -12.02
CA PHE A 316 14.74 -5.63 -12.10
C PHE A 316 16.27 -5.60 -12.23
N ARG A 317 16.98 -6.26 -11.31
CA ARG A 317 18.46 -6.34 -11.40
C ARG A 317 18.85 -7.17 -12.62
N LYS A 318 19.75 -6.63 -13.46
CA LYS A 318 20.38 -7.39 -14.56
C LYS A 318 21.09 -8.62 -13.99
N SER A 319 20.95 -9.76 -14.67
CA SER A 319 21.54 -11.04 -14.28
C SER A 319 23.06 -10.96 -14.13
N GLY A 320 23.60 -11.67 -13.13
CA GLY A 320 25.04 -11.84 -12.91
C GLY A 320 25.30 -12.86 -11.80
N ILE A 321 26.49 -13.47 -11.81
CA ILE A 321 26.89 -14.49 -10.83
C ILE A 321 26.77 -13.91 -9.41
N GLY A 322 26.02 -14.58 -8.53
CA GLY A 322 25.78 -14.17 -7.15
C GLY A 322 24.74 -13.06 -6.94
N LYS A 323 24.07 -12.54 -7.99
CA LYS A 323 23.04 -11.50 -7.86
C LYS A 323 21.64 -12.11 -7.76
N THR A 324 20.89 -11.72 -6.73
CA THR A 324 19.48 -12.11 -6.55
C THR A 324 18.62 -11.56 -7.69
N ARG A 325 17.78 -12.41 -8.31
CA ARG A 325 16.80 -12.01 -9.35
C ARG A 325 15.60 -11.20 -8.81
N LYS A 326 15.56 -10.93 -7.51
CA LYS A 326 14.42 -10.23 -6.89
C LYS A 326 14.37 -8.76 -7.33
N PRO A 327 13.18 -8.21 -7.60
CA PRO A 327 13.01 -6.80 -7.90
C PRO A 327 13.41 -5.94 -6.69
N VAL A 328 13.83 -4.72 -6.98
CA VAL A 328 14.10 -3.67 -5.99
C VAL A 328 13.03 -2.60 -6.13
N TYR A 329 12.43 -2.23 -5.01
CA TYR A 329 11.42 -1.18 -4.91
C TYR A 329 12.07 0.06 -4.32
N THR A 330 11.85 1.21 -4.96
CA THR A 330 12.34 2.50 -4.49
C THR A 330 11.17 3.46 -4.33
N VAL A 331 10.94 3.91 -3.11
CA VAL A 331 9.96 4.95 -2.78
C VAL A 331 10.65 6.31 -2.85
N ASN A 332 10.21 7.18 -3.76
CA ASN A 332 10.81 8.48 -4.00
C ASN A 332 9.87 9.62 -3.61
N ILE A 333 10.33 10.51 -2.74
CA ILE A 333 9.69 11.79 -2.41
C ILE A 333 10.42 12.90 -3.16
N SER A 334 9.71 13.65 -3.99
CA SER A 334 10.27 14.73 -4.83
C SER A 334 9.39 15.98 -4.79
N GLY A 335 9.74 17.03 -5.53
CA GLY A 335 8.91 18.23 -5.68
C GLY A 335 8.71 18.99 -4.37
N LYS A 336 7.49 19.48 -4.10
CA LYS A 336 7.14 20.24 -2.89
C LYS A 336 7.31 19.39 -1.64
N SER A 337 6.84 18.14 -1.68
CA SER A 337 6.94 17.21 -0.54
C SER A 337 8.37 16.92 -0.12
N TYR A 338 9.35 17.00 -1.04
CA TYR A 338 10.77 16.87 -0.67
C TYR A 338 11.21 17.96 0.30
N TYR A 339 10.95 19.22 -0.04
CA TYR A 339 11.39 20.36 0.78
C TYR A 339 10.64 20.40 2.11
N SER A 340 9.31 20.21 2.08
CA SER A 340 8.49 20.19 3.30
C SER A 340 8.89 19.05 4.25
N LEU A 341 9.26 17.87 3.71
CA LEU A 341 9.74 16.76 4.53
C LEU A 341 11.09 17.07 5.17
N LEU A 342 12.05 17.64 4.42
CA LEU A 342 13.36 17.97 4.99
C LEU A 342 13.26 19.03 6.08
N GLU A 343 12.43 20.05 5.87
CA GLU A 343 12.13 21.08 6.87
C GLU A 343 11.56 20.46 8.15
N GLU A 344 10.56 19.60 8.03
CA GLU A 344 9.91 18.96 9.17
C GLU A 344 10.80 17.96 9.91
N LEU A 345 11.72 17.29 9.19
CA LEU A 345 12.74 16.42 9.79
C LEU A 345 13.93 17.19 10.37
N GLY A 346 14.01 18.50 10.19
CA GLY A 346 15.14 19.32 10.64
C GLY A 346 16.46 18.98 9.94
N VAL A 347 16.39 18.58 8.67
CA VAL A 347 17.54 18.18 7.85
C VAL A 347 17.86 19.30 6.86
N ASP A 348 19.16 19.58 6.61
CA ASP A 348 19.52 20.70 5.72
C ASP A 348 18.84 20.61 4.36
N ILE A 349 18.29 21.75 3.95
CA ILE A 349 17.51 21.89 2.73
C ILE A 349 18.43 22.46 1.65
N PRO A 350 18.61 21.77 0.50
CA PRO A 350 19.37 22.35 -0.61
C PRO A 350 18.60 23.54 -1.24
N PRO A 351 19.29 24.43 -1.97
CA PRO A 351 18.63 25.49 -2.74
C PRO A 351 17.54 24.94 -3.66
N LYS A 352 16.46 25.70 -3.91
CA LYS A 352 15.36 25.24 -4.76
C LYS A 352 15.84 24.96 -6.19
N GLY A 353 15.61 23.72 -6.65
CA GLY A 353 15.86 23.29 -8.03
C GLY A 353 14.73 23.67 -9.00
N ASN A 354 14.83 23.25 -10.28
CA ASN A 354 13.87 23.63 -11.33
C ASN A 354 12.52 22.88 -11.27
N ARG A 355 12.45 21.74 -10.57
CA ARG A 355 11.20 20.96 -10.39
C ARG A 355 10.75 21.02 -8.94
N THR A 356 9.88 21.97 -8.63
CA THR A 356 9.35 22.22 -7.28
C THR A 356 7.92 21.70 -7.08
N TYR A 357 7.29 21.11 -8.12
CA TYR A 357 5.92 20.60 -8.03
C TYR A 357 5.87 19.07 -8.04
N ASN A 358 4.88 18.52 -7.34
CA ASN A 358 4.54 17.09 -7.41
C ASN A 358 3.56 16.85 -8.56
N VAL A 359 3.73 15.72 -9.27
CA VAL A 359 2.79 15.33 -10.33
C VAL A 359 1.49 14.77 -9.74
N ASN A 360 1.63 13.91 -8.73
CA ASN A 360 0.51 13.39 -7.97
C ASN A 360 0.08 14.41 -6.92
N LYS A 361 -1.11 14.21 -6.36
CA LYS A 361 -1.70 15.08 -5.35
C LYS A 361 -2.24 14.25 -4.19
N ILE A 362 -2.31 14.83 -3.01
CA ILE A 362 -3.15 14.32 -1.93
C ILE A 362 -4.35 15.26 -1.83
N TRP A 363 -5.55 14.71 -1.82
CA TRP A 363 -6.80 15.47 -1.73
C TRP A 363 -7.86 14.65 -0.99
N ASN A 364 -8.51 15.25 0.01
CA ASN A 364 -9.54 14.61 0.83
C ASN A 364 -9.18 13.19 1.30
N GLU A 365 -7.98 13.01 1.89
CA GLU A 365 -7.50 11.70 2.38
C GLU A 365 -7.25 10.65 1.28
N TYR A 366 -7.16 11.08 0.02
CA TYR A 366 -6.79 10.21 -1.10
C TYR A 366 -5.48 10.65 -1.76
N LEU A 367 -4.64 9.68 -2.09
CA LEU A 367 -3.52 9.83 -3.01
C LEU A 367 -4.02 9.67 -4.45
N LEU A 368 -3.89 10.74 -5.22
CA LEU A 368 -4.30 10.83 -6.62
C LEU A 368 -3.16 10.42 -7.55
N LEU A 369 -3.39 9.37 -8.33
CA LEU A 369 -2.40 8.67 -9.15
C LEU A 369 -2.72 8.86 -10.63
N LYS A 370 -2.01 9.77 -11.30
CA LYS A 370 -2.23 10.06 -12.72
C LYS A 370 -1.88 8.84 -13.58
N VAL A 371 -2.80 8.38 -14.42
CA VAL A 371 -2.53 7.29 -15.37
C VAL A 371 -1.52 7.77 -16.43
N ARG A 372 -0.54 6.92 -16.74
CA ARG A 372 0.51 7.18 -17.74
C ARG A 372 0.23 6.46 -19.05
N SER A 373 -0.10 5.17 -18.97
CA SER A 373 -0.43 4.32 -20.11
C SER A 373 -1.18 3.09 -19.64
N ILE A 374 -1.91 2.46 -20.55
CA ILE A 374 -2.49 1.13 -20.39
C ILE A 374 -2.02 0.30 -21.58
N GLU A 375 -1.37 -0.82 -21.29
CA GLU A 375 -0.84 -1.74 -22.30
C GLU A 375 -1.63 -3.07 -22.26
N GLU A 376 -1.58 -3.84 -23.35
CA GLU A 376 -2.24 -5.15 -23.45
C GLU A 376 -1.20 -6.27 -23.40
N GLU A 377 -1.54 -7.37 -22.72
CA GLU A 377 -0.72 -8.58 -22.64
C GLU A 377 -1.63 -9.81 -22.75
N GLU A 378 -1.32 -10.73 -23.67
CA GLU A 378 -2.03 -12.03 -23.75
C GLU A 378 -1.74 -12.88 -22.51
N TYR A 379 -2.79 -13.47 -21.95
CA TYR A 379 -2.68 -14.25 -20.73
C TYR A 379 -3.60 -15.47 -20.77
N GLU A 380 -3.04 -16.61 -20.35
CA GLU A 380 -3.79 -17.84 -20.11
C GLU A 380 -3.42 -18.35 -18.72
N GLY A 381 -4.39 -18.39 -17.82
CA GLY A 381 -4.12 -18.76 -16.44
C GLY A 381 -5.27 -18.47 -15.49
N ASP A 382 -4.95 -18.40 -14.21
CA ASP A 382 -5.91 -18.11 -13.16
C ASP A 382 -5.97 -16.60 -12.91
N VAL A 383 -7.17 -16.05 -12.84
CA VAL A 383 -7.40 -14.68 -12.36
C VAL A 383 -8.15 -14.71 -11.04
N TYR A 384 -7.84 -13.74 -10.20
CA TYR A 384 -8.32 -13.65 -8.82
C TYR A 384 -9.21 -12.43 -8.64
N ASN A 385 -10.06 -12.47 -7.64
CA ASN A 385 -10.87 -11.35 -7.16
C ASN A 385 -11.20 -11.58 -5.67
N LEU A 386 -11.77 -10.59 -4.99
CA LEU A 386 -12.11 -10.68 -3.56
C LEU A 386 -13.54 -10.22 -3.33
N GLU A 387 -14.24 -10.97 -2.49
CA GLU A 387 -15.46 -10.53 -1.82
C GLU A 387 -15.07 -9.95 -0.46
N VAL A 388 -15.47 -8.71 -0.19
CA VAL A 388 -15.07 -7.93 0.98
C VAL A 388 -16.32 -7.50 1.74
N GLU A 389 -16.23 -7.53 3.06
CA GLU A 389 -17.33 -7.18 3.98
C GLU A 389 -17.74 -5.71 3.86
N GLU A 390 -19.05 -5.46 3.77
CA GLU A 390 -19.72 -4.14 3.65
C GLU A 390 -19.37 -3.32 2.40
N ASP A 391 -18.16 -3.47 1.88
CA ASP A 391 -17.60 -2.72 0.77
C ASP A 391 -17.26 -3.66 -0.38
N GLU A 392 -17.79 -3.42 -1.59
CA GLU A 392 -17.44 -4.20 -2.78
C GLU A 392 -16.15 -3.69 -3.46
N SER A 393 -15.14 -3.30 -2.68
CA SER A 393 -13.91 -2.72 -3.22
C SER A 393 -12.68 -2.99 -2.35
N TYR A 394 -11.51 -2.93 -2.97
CA TYR A 394 -10.24 -3.06 -2.28
C TYR A 394 -9.11 -2.36 -3.04
N SER A 395 -8.03 -2.07 -2.32
CA SER A 395 -6.87 -1.35 -2.84
C SER A 395 -5.79 -2.29 -3.38
N VAL A 396 -5.39 -2.07 -4.63
CA VAL A 396 -4.22 -2.70 -5.29
C VAL A 396 -3.11 -1.68 -5.57
N GLY A 397 -3.01 -0.64 -4.74
CA GLY A 397 -2.28 0.59 -5.03
C GLY A 397 -3.12 1.64 -5.77
N PHE A 398 -4.35 1.29 -6.13
CA PHE A 398 -5.51 2.16 -6.36
C PHE A 398 -6.77 1.31 -6.14
N ILE A 399 -7.94 1.92 -6.09
CA ILE A 399 -9.20 1.21 -5.83
C ILE A 399 -9.70 0.47 -7.06
N VAL A 400 -10.03 -0.81 -6.83
CA VAL A 400 -10.74 -1.68 -7.76
C VAL A 400 -12.02 -2.20 -7.11
N HIS A 401 -13.03 -2.48 -7.93
CA HIS A 401 -14.27 -3.09 -7.49
C HIS A 401 -14.14 -4.62 -7.44
N ASN A 402 -14.95 -5.26 -6.62
CA ASN A 402 -15.27 -6.66 -6.75
C ASN A 402 -16.03 -6.86 -8.07
N SER A 403 -15.34 -7.15 -9.17
CA SER A 403 -15.98 -7.44 -10.47
C SER A 403 -16.51 -8.87 -10.59
N ALA A 404 -16.70 -9.57 -9.47
CA ALA A 404 -17.52 -10.76 -9.42
C ALA A 404 -18.85 -10.25 -8.89
N GLY A 405 -19.79 -10.05 -9.80
CA GLY A 405 -21.13 -9.64 -9.42
C GLY A 405 -21.58 -10.46 -8.20
N VAL A 406 -21.78 -9.78 -7.07
CA VAL A 406 -22.23 -10.27 -5.75
C VAL A 406 -22.72 -11.72 -5.83
N ASN A 407 -21.91 -12.76 -5.59
CA ASN A 407 -22.37 -14.12 -5.90
C ASN A 407 -23.38 -14.62 -4.83
N LEU A 408 -24.57 -14.01 -4.81
CA LEU A 408 -25.79 -14.44 -4.15
C LEU A 408 -26.54 -15.30 -5.17
N PRO A 409 -26.27 -16.63 -5.23
CA PRO A 409 -27.05 -17.50 -6.07
C PRO A 409 -28.50 -17.46 -5.56
N ALA A 410 -29.40 -17.00 -6.41
CA ALA A 410 -30.82 -16.91 -6.12
C ALA A 410 -31.54 -17.97 -6.93
N TYR A 411 -32.57 -18.60 -6.38
CA TYR A 411 -33.42 -19.49 -7.19
C TYR A 411 -34.03 -18.72 -8.37
N ARG A 412 -34.44 -17.47 -8.13
CA ARG A 412 -35.06 -16.59 -9.12
C ARG A 412 -34.41 -15.21 -9.11
N VAL A 413 -34.03 -14.74 -10.30
CA VAL A 413 -33.59 -13.36 -10.55
C VAL A 413 -34.65 -12.66 -11.38
N ILE A 414 -35.08 -11.48 -10.94
CA ILE A 414 -36.05 -10.64 -11.65
C ILE A 414 -35.36 -9.35 -12.08
N ILE A 415 -35.26 -9.14 -13.38
CA ILE A 415 -34.68 -7.95 -13.99
C ILE A 415 -35.85 -7.04 -14.40
N ARG A 416 -36.09 -6.01 -13.60
CA ARG A 416 -37.25 -5.11 -13.77
C ARG A 416 -37.11 -4.18 -14.98
N ASP A 417 -35.89 -3.72 -15.26
CA ASP A 417 -35.61 -2.73 -16.29
C ASP A 417 -34.41 -3.18 -17.14
N THR A 418 -34.52 -3.04 -18.46
CA THR A 418 -33.44 -3.30 -19.41
C THR A 418 -32.79 -2.02 -19.92
N LYS A 419 -33.21 -0.86 -19.40
CA LYS A 419 -32.67 0.46 -19.72
C LYS A 419 -32.25 1.17 -18.45
N ARG A 420 -31.18 1.96 -18.54
CA ARG A 420 -30.72 2.86 -17.49
C ARG A 420 -30.61 4.28 -18.01
N TYR A 421 -30.77 5.24 -17.12
CA TYR A 421 -30.58 6.65 -17.47
C TYR A 421 -29.08 6.97 -17.55
N SER A 422 -28.66 7.57 -18.65
CA SER A 422 -27.30 8.03 -18.93
C SER A 422 -27.31 9.54 -19.21
N ASN A 423 -26.13 10.14 -19.33
CA ASN A 423 -25.96 11.56 -19.64
C ASN A 423 -26.64 12.00 -20.95
N PHE A 424 -26.93 11.06 -21.85
CA PHE A 424 -27.61 11.29 -23.13
C PHE A 424 -29.01 10.64 -23.20
N GLY A 425 -29.64 10.38 -22.06
CA GLY A 425 -30.99 9.82 -21.96
C GLY A 425 -31.01 8.32 -21.64
N TRP A 426 -32.14 7.67 -21.92
CA TRP A 426 -32.32 6.24 -21.66
C TRP A 426 -31.52 5.40 -22.64
N VAL A 427 -30.55 4.65 -22.13
CA VAL A 427 -29.76 3.69 -22.89
C VAL A 427 -30.04 2.28 -22.42
N ASP A 428 -29.96 1.31 -23.33
CA ASP A 428 -30.07 -0.09 -22.95
C ASP A 428 -28.90 -0.52 -22.07
N ILE A 429 -29.20 -1.35 -21.08
CA ILE A 429 -28.18 -2.01 -20.27
C ILE A 429 -27.44 -3.00 -21.18
N PRO A 430 -26.09 -3.02 -21.17
CA PRO A 430 -25.29 -3.93 -21.99
C PRO A 430 -25.72 -5.39 -21.85
N VAL A 431 -25.69 -6.14 -22.95
CA VAL A 431 -26.07 -7.58 -22.97
C VAL A 431 -25.27 -8.38 -21.95
N LEU A 432 -23.97 -8.12 -21.84
CA LEU A 432 -23.09 -8.78 -20.88
C LEU A 432 -23.51 -8.52 -19.42
N GLU A 433 -23.98 -7.31 -19.09
CA GLU A 433 -24.42 -6.93 -17.74
C GLU A 433 -25.75 -7.63 -17.40
N ILE A 434 -26.69 -7.69 -18.34
CA ILE A 434 -27.94 -8.46 -18.20
C ILE A 434 -27.66 -9.96 -18.07
N GLN A 435 -26.78 -10.53 -18.89
CA GLN A 435 -26.36 -11.94 -18.76
C GLN A 435 -25.66 -12.24 -17.45
N GLN A 436 -24.89 -11.30 -16.89
CA GLN A 436 -24.33 -11.43 -15.54
C GLN A 436 -25.40 -11.40 -14.45
N MET A 437 -26.48 -10.63 -14.60
CA MET A 437 -27.63 -10.69 -13.70
C MET A 437 -28.34 -12.04 -13.81
N MET A 438 -28.61 -12.51 -15.02
CA MET A 438 -29.25 -13.80 -15.28
C MET A 438 -28.41 -14.98 -14.78
N GLY A 439 -27.08 -14.91 -14.89
CA GLY A 439 -26.14 -15.93 -14.43
C GLY A 439 -26.12 -16.14 -12.90
N ARG A 440 -26.86 -15.32 -12.14
CA ARG A 440 -27.09 -15.51 -10.70
C ARG A 440 -28.31 -16.37 -10.41
N ALA A 441 -29.13 -16.67 -11.43
CA ALA A 441 -30.25 -17.57 -11.33
C ALA A 441 -29.77 -19.02 -11.29
N GLY A 442 -30.15 -19.71 -10.22
CA GLY A 442 -29.77 -21.10 -9.97
C GLY A 442 -28.86 -21.22 -8.76
N ARG A 443 -29.17 -22.19 -7.90
CA ARG A 443 -28.35 -22.56 -6.76
C ARG A 443 -27.86 -23.99 -6.96
N PRO A 444 -26.69 -24.23 -7.61
CA PRO A 444 -26.25 -25.57 -8.01
C PRO A 444 -26.12 -26.60 -6.87
N LYS A 445 -26.08 -26.15 -5.61
CA LYS A 445 -26.08 -27.01 -4.41
C LYS A 445 -27.48 -27.33 -3.86
N TYR A 446 -28.52 -26.58 -4.26
CA TYR A 446 -29.84 -26.61 -3.65
C TYR A 446 -30.97 -26.88 -4.66
N ASP A 447 -30.83 -26.44 -5.91
CA ASP A 447 -31.83 -26.61 -6.96
C ASP A 447 -31.22 -27.21 -8.23
N ARG A 448 -32.03 -27.95 -8.99
CA ARG A 448 -31.66 -28.53 -10.30
C ARG A 448 -31.77 -27.53 -11.45
N GLU A 449 -32.46 -26.43 -11.23
CA GLU A 449 -32.73 -25.37 -12.20
C GLU A 449 -32.82 -24.02 -11.48
N GLY A 450 -32.66 -22.94 -12.24
CA GLY A 450 -32.84 -21.56 -11.78
C GLY A 450 -33.63 -20.77 -12.81
N GLN A 451 -34.27 -19.69 -12.38
CA GLN A 451 -35.12 -18.86 -13.24
C GLN A 451 -34.61 -17.43 -13.32
N ALA A 452 -34.37 -16.95 -14.54
CA ALA A 452 -34.11 -15.54 -14.82
C ALA A 452 -35.32 -14.98 -15.58
N ILE A 453 -35.90 -13.89 -15.07
CA ILE A 453 -37.09 -13.25 -15.64
C ILE A 453 -36.76 -11.80 -15.95
N ILE A 454 -36.90 -11.41 -17.22
CA ILE A 454 -36.85 -10.01 -17.63
C ILE A 454 -38.30 -9.50 -17.74
N ILE A 455 -38.59 -8.39 -17.06
CA ILE A 455 -39.90 -7.73 -17.16
C ILE A 455 -39.91 -6.84 -18.41
N ALA A 456 -40.66 -7.25 -19.43
CA ALA A 456 -40.88 -6.45 -20.62
C ALA A 456 -41.90 -5.33 -20.33
N LYS A 457 -41.46 -4.07 -20.41
CA LYS A 457 -42.36 -2.89 -20.37
C LYS A 457 -42.93 -2.53 -21.75
N THR A 458 -42.41 -3.12 -22.83
CA THR A 458 -42.82 -2.88 -24.21
C THR A 458 -43.68 -4.03 -24.74
N GLU A 459 -44.60 -3.76 -25.65
CA GLU A 459 -45.55 -4.73 -26.22
C GLU A 459 -44.92 -5.85 -27.08
N LYS A 460 -43.59 -5.82 -27.31
CA LYS A 460 -42.85 -6.82 -28.08
C LYS A 460 -41.77 -7.54 -27.25
N PRO A 461 -42.14 -8.56 -26.45
CA PRO A 461 -41.19 -9.37 -25.67
C PRO A 461 -40.14 -10.10 -26.53
N GLU A 462 -40.47 -10.42 -27.77
CA GLU A 462 -39.58 -11.13 -28.71
C GLU A 462 -38.28 -10.38 -28.98
N ASP A 463 -38.31 -9.05 -29.02
CA ASP A 463 -37.13 -8.24 -29.29
C ASP A 463 -36.15 -8.26 -28.11
N LEU A 464 -36.68 -8.31 -26.88
CA LEU A 464 -35.86 -8.49 -25.67
C LEU A 464 -35.25 -9.89 -25.63
N MET A 465 -36.03 -10.91 -26.01
CA MET A 465 -35.57 -12.31 -26.02
C MET A 465 -34.58 -12.61 -27.16
N LYS A 466 -34.62 -11.85 -28.27
CA LYS A 466 -33.57 -11.92 -29.31
C LYS A 466 -32.29 -11.20 -28.88
N ARG A 467 -32.41 -10.19 -28.02
CA ARG A 467 -31.29 -9.32 -27.63
C ARG A 467 -30.46 -9.86 -26.47
N TYR A 468 -31.10 -10.43 -25.46
CA TYR A 468 -30.49 -10.87 -24.20
C TYR A 468 -30.50 -12.39 -24.08
#